data_AF-A0A518AIT5-F1
#
_entry.id   AF-A0A518AIT5-F1
#
_cell.length_a   1.000
_cell.length_b   1.000
_cell.length_c   1.000
_cell.angle_alpha   90.00
_cell.angle_beta   90.00
_cell.angle_gamma   90.00
#
_symmetry.space_group_name_H-M   'P 1'
#
loop_
_entity.id
_entity.type
_entity.pdbx_description
1 polymer ?
#
loop_
_entity_poly.entity_id
_entity_poly.type
_entity_poly.pdbx_seq_one_letter_code
_entity_poly.pdbx_strand_id
1 'polypeptide(L)'
;MFDSVLTGANFSGANLTKAQLDRTTLEDVDFTNAEIRGAKLYEATAKGFTAAQLYSTASYRAGNLASTSLRGNDLVGWDLSHLCLIGVDFTNSYLETANLSGSDTRGTKRLETSTAITTNLIHPDGYVAGLHLAADDTMRLWDYNQTPSIDIMVEDGMSLSATSTLRLVFEDDAWGSTLNFVEGIDVALAGTLELLLDESVDTVSLAGSTFQLFDWTGVEPTGEFDSIVLAAGTTWDLSQLYETGAVTLLMPGDFNADGLVNLADYTVWRDQGGSFEDYQLWKNHFGQAVPPSDTPDSQTVPEPSAWLLALLAIGLPLVRRGR
;
A
#
# COMPACT_ATOMS: atom_id res chain seq x y z
N MET A 1 7.49 -12.75 36.75
CA MET A 1 6.71 -11.71 36.06
C MET A 1 5.27 -11.94 36.51
N PHE A 2 4.61 -10.94 37.08
CA PHE A 2 3.23 -11.11 37.56
C PHE A 2 2.29 -11.02 36.37
N ASP A 3 1.39 -12.00 36.23
CA ASP A 3 0.29 -11.92 35.27
C ASP A 3 -0.61 -10.74 35.69
N SER A 4 -0.88 -9.81 34.78
CA SER A 4 -1.81 -8.70 35.01
C SER A 4 -3.26 -9.20 34.91
N VAL A 5 -4.16 -8.65 35.72
CA VAL A 5 -5.60 -8.98 35.67
C VAL A 5 -6.38 -7.73 35.28
N LEU A 6 -7.06 -7.78 34.14
CA LEU A 6 -7.88 -6.69 33.59
C LEU A 6 -9.35 -7.07 33.45
N THR A 7 -9.82 -8.11 34.15
CA THR A 7 -11.20 -8.62 34.02
C THR A 7 -12.24 -7.49 34.08
N GLY A 8 -13.08 -7.39 33.05
CA GLY A 8 -14.13 -6.37 32.93
C GLY A 8 -13.65 -4.94 32.65
N ALA A 9 -12.36 -4.73 32.36
CA ALA A 9 -11.84 -3.41 32.01
C ALA A 9 -12.44 -2.90 30.70
N ASN A 10 -12.54 -1.57 30.57
CA ASN A 10 -13.03 -0.91 29.37
C ASN A 10 -11.86 -0.22 28.64
N PHE A 11 -11.51 -0.73 27.46
CA PHE A 11 -10.56 -0.14 26.51
C PHE A 11 -11.25 0.29 25.20
N SER A 12 -12.55 0.56 25.24
CA SER A 12 -13.31 1.00 24.09
C SER A 12 -12.71 2.28 23.49
N GLY A 13 -12.40 2.27 22.19
CA GLY A 13 -11.74 3.37 21.47
C GLY A 13 -10.31 3.66 21.89
N ALA A 14 -9.69 2.82 22.74
CA ALA A 14 -8.32 3.06 23.20
C ALA A 14 -7.30 2.76 22.10
N ASN A 15 -6.24 3.56 22.05
CA ASN A 15 -5.05 3.20 21.26
C ASN A 15 -4.16 2.26 22.10
N LEU A 16 -4.14 0.98 21.72
CA LEU A 16 -3.32 -0.08 22.30
C LEU A 16 -2.25 -0.57 21.32
N THR A 17 -1.90 0.26 20.32
CA THR A 17 -0.83 -0.05 19.37
C THR A 17 0.46 -0.40 20.12
N LYS A 18 1.03 -1.57 19.83
CA LYS A 18 2.23 -2.12 20.47
C LYS A 18 2.13 -2.35 22.00
N ALA A 19 0.92 -2.35 22.56
CA ALA A 19 0.70 -2.63 23.98
C ALA A 19 1.21 -4.03 24.37
N GLN A 20 1.68 -4.16 25.61
CA GLN A 20 2.16 -5.43 26.17
C GLN A 20 1.03 -6.06 26.99
N LEU A 21 0.30 -7.01 26.41
CA LEU A 21 -0.82 -7.73 27.04
C LEU A 21 -0.54 -9.23 27.20
N ASP A 22 0.72 -9.64 27.03
CA ASP A 22 1.17 -11.02 27.18
C ASP A 22 0.71 -11.61 28.51
N ARG A 23 0.04 -12.77 28.46
CA ARG A 23 -0.47 -13.51 29.63
C ARG A 23 -1.36 -12.72 30.59
N THR A 24 -1.96 -11.62 30.13
CA THR A 24 -2.90 -10.82 30.92
C THR A 24 -4.28 -11.50 30.93
N THR A 25 -4.97 -11.53 32.08
CA THR A 25 -6.38 -11.96 32.14
C THR A 25 -7.27 -10.90 31.48
N LEU A 26 -7.89 -11.28 30.36
CA LEU A 26 -8.68 -10.43 29.47
C LEU A 26 -10.17 -10.85 29.43
N GLU A 27 -10.62 -11.65 30.40
CA GLU A 27 -12.03 -12.01 30.58
C GLU A 27 -12.92 -10.76 30.63
N ASP A 28 -13.97 -10.73 29.82
CA ASP A 28 -14.97 -9.65 29.75
C ASP A 28 -14.41 -8.23 29.50
N VAL A 29 -13.19 -8.11 28.97
CA VAL A 29 -12.62 -6.82 28.58
C VAL A 29 -13.31 -6.28 27.33
N ASP A 30 -13.69 -5.00 27.36
CA ASP A 30 -14.24 -4.30 26.20
C ASP A 30 -13.12 -3.71 25.34
N PHE A 31 -12.86 -4.32 24.18
CA PHE A 31 -11.93 -3.83 23.15
C PHE A 31 -12.63 -3.11 21.98
N THR A 32 -13.90 -2.74 22.13
CA THR A 32 -14.70 -2.18 21.04
C THR A 32 -14.06 -0.92 20.46
N ASN A 33 -13.77 -0.90 19.16
CA ASN A 33 -13.07 0.19 18.47
C ASN A 33 -11.64 0.47 18.97
N ALA A 34 -11.01 -0.43 19.74
CA ALA A 34 -9.62 -0.26 20.11
C ALA A 34 -8.68 -0.47 18.91
N GLU A 35 -7.58 0.26 18.86
CA GLU A 35 -6.47 0.01 17.93
C GLU A 35 -5.47 -0.96 18.57
N ILE A 36 -5.17 -2.09 17.95
CA ILE A 36 -4.33 -3.15 18.54
C ILE A 36 -3.16 -3.57 17.63
N ARG A 37 -2.85 -2.81 16.57
CA ARG A 37 -1.72 -3.12 15.67
C ARG A 37 -0.42 -3.27 16.47
N GLY A 38 0.33 -4.34 16.22
CA GLY A 38 1.56 -4.61 16.95
C GLY A 38 1.41 -5.00 18.43
N ALA A 39 0.20 -5.07 18.97
CA ALA A 39 -0.02 -5.47 20.36
C ALA A 39 0.46 -6.91 20.60
N LYS A 40 0.91 -7.21 21.82
CA LYS A 40 1.34 -8.55 22.18
C LYS A 40 0.29 -9.25 23.02
N LEU A 41 -0.24 -10.34 22.47
CA LEU A 41 -1.32 -11.14 23.03
C LEU A 41 -0.85 -12.60 23.27
N TYR A 42 0.38 -12.81 23.71
CA TYR A 42 0.91 -14.17 23.95
C TYR A 42 0.04 -14.92 24.97
N GLU A 43 -0.45 -16.10 24.59
CA GLU A 43 -1.30 -16.97 25.43
C GLU A 43 -2.56 -16.27 25.98
N ALA A 44 -3.08 -15.23 25.29
CA ALA A 44 -4.23 -14.44 25.73
C ALA A 44 -5.55 -15.23 25.75
N THR A 45 -5.74 -16.18 24.84
CA THR A 45 -6.94 -17.04 24.76
C THR A 45 -7.09 -17.93 26.00
N ALA A 46 -5.98 -18.49 26.50
CA ALA A 46 -5.93 -19.21 27.78
C ALA A 46 -6.23 -18.31 29.00
N LYS A 47 -6.31 -16.99 28.77
CA LYS A 47 -6.57 -15.94 29.76
C LYS A 47 -7.88 -15.18 29.48
N GLY A 48 -8.76 -15.75 28.65
CA GLY A 48 -10.11 -15.23 28.41
C GLY A 48 -10.26 -14.31 27.19
N PHE A 49 -9.22 -14.11 26.38
CA PHE A 49 -9.34 -13.39 25.11
C PHE A 49 -10.11 -14.24 24.08
N THR A 50 -11.09 -13.64 23.41
CA THR A 50 -11.99 -14.33 22.49
C THR A 50 -11.94 -13.75 21.08
N ALA A 51 -12.40 -14.55 20.10
CA ALA A 51 -12.64 -14.09 18.73
C ALA A 51 -13.52 -12.83 18.70
N ALA A 52 -14.60 -12.81 19.48
CA ALA A 52 -15.52 -11.67 19.53
C ALA A 52 -14.83 -10.37 20.02
N GLN A 53 -13.90 -10.48 20.97
CA GLN A 53 -13.09 -9.35 21.42
C GLN A 53 -12.09 -8.89 20.35
N LEU A 54 -11.49 -9.80 19.58
CA LEU A 54 -10.66 -9.42 18.43
C LEU A 54 -11.50 -8.68 17.37
N TYR A 55 -12.65 -9.24 17.01
CA TYR A 55 -13.51 -8.72 15.93
C TYR A 55 -14.14 -7.37 16.29
N SER A 56 -14.27 -7.06 17.59
CA SER A 56 -14.76 -5.79 18.06
C SER A 56 -13.72 -4.66 17.97
N THR A 57 -12.44 -4.95 17.71
CA THR A 57 -11.41 -3.91 17.55
C THR A 57 -11.60 -3.08 16.28
N ALA A 58 -11.12 -1.84 16.30
CA ALA A 58 -11.05 -1.01 15.09
C ALA A 58 -10.05 -1.59 14.09
N SER A 59 -8.93 -2.13 14.59
CA SER A 59 -7.89 -2.78 13.76
C SER A 59 -8.42 -3.96 12.94
N TYR A 60 -9.22 -4.86 13.54
CA TYR A 60 -9.84 -5.97 12.81
C TYR A 60 -10.82 -5.45 11.73
N ARG A 61 -11.71 -4.52 12.07
CA ARG A 61 -12.67 -3.97 11.10
C ARG A 61 -12.04 -3.17 9.96
N ALA A 62 -10.91 -2.53 10.22
CA ALA A 62 -10.10 -1.87 9.19
C ALA A 62 -9.33 -2.88 8.32
N GLY A 63 -9.35 -4.17 8.67
CA GLY A 63 -8.60 -5.21 8.00
C GLY A 63 -7.10 -5.22 8.36
N ASN A 64 -6.64 -4.49 9.37
CA ASN A 64 -5.21 -4.32 9.65
C ASN A 64 -4.83 -4.79 11.06
N LEU A 65 -4.23 -5.98 11.15
CA LEU A 65 -3.65 -6.54 12.38
C LEU A 65 -2.12 -6.66 12.32
N ALA A 66 -1.47 -5.93 11.40
CA ALA A 66 -0.04 -6.05 11.14
C ALA A 66 0.80 -6.02 12.42
N SER A 67 1.82 -6.88 12.46
CA SER A 67 2.79 -7.05 13.55
C SER A 67 2.24 -7.47 14.92
N THR A 68 0.93 -7.74 15.06
CA THR A 68 0.36 -8.26 16.30
C THR A 68 1.00 -9.60 16.65
N SER A 69 1.25 -9.88 17.93
CA SER A 69 1.73 -11.20 18.36
C SER A 69 0.55 -12.03 18.85
N LEU A 70 0.15 -13.03 18.05
CA LEU A 70 -0.88 -14.01 18.39
C LEU A 70 -0.29 -15.34 18.88
N ARG A 71 1.00 -15.34 19.24
CA ARG A 71 1.75 -16.49 19.75
C ARG A 71 0.96 -17.27 20.82
N GLY A 72 0.99 -18.59 20.74
CA GLY A 72 0.46 -19.47 21.78
C GLY A 72 -1.06 -19.41 21.99
N ASN A 73 -1.81 -18.87 21.02
CA ASN A 73 -3.27 -18.79 21.12
C ASN A 73 -3.97 -19.93 20.39
N ASP A 74 -5.12 -20.32 20.93
CA ASP A 74 -6.09 -21.17 20.24
C ASP A 74 -6.99 -20.30 19.35
N LEU A 75 -6.73 -20.33 18.03
CA LEU A 75 -7.44 -19.55 17.01
C LEU A 75 -8.35 -20.47 16.16
N VAL A 76 -8.70 -21.64 16.67
CA VAL A 76 -9.50 -22.64 15.93
C VAL A 76 -10.85 -22.06 15.52
N GLY A 77 -11.13 -22.12 14.22
CA GLY A 77 -12.37 -21.59 13.63
C GLY A 77 -12.50 -20.07 13.64
N TRP A 78 -11.42 -19.33 13.95
CA TRP A 78 -11.46 -17.86 13.86
C TRP A 78 -11.50 -17.43 12.40
N ASP A 79 -12.21 -16.34 12.14
CA ASP A 79 -12.21 -15.63 10.89
C ASP A 79 -11.07 -14.62 10.93
N LEU A 80 -10.09 -14.84 10.06
CA LEU A 80 -8.93 -13.99 9.85
C LEU A 80 -8.80 -13.69 8.36
N SER A 81 -9.90 -13.75 7.61
CA SER A 81 -9.94 -13.53 6.15
C SER A 81 -9.88 -12.05 5.80
N HIS A 82 -9.30 -11.74 4.62
CA HIS A 82 -9.14 -10.39 4.08
C HIS A 82 -8.36 -9.43 5.01
N LEU A 83 -7.54 -9.96 5.92
CA LEU A 83 -6.75 -9.19 6.87
C LEU A 83 -5.30 -9.01 6.39
N CYS A 84 -4.72 -7.85 6.67
CA CYS A 84 -3.29 -7.67 6.76
C CYS A 84 -2.79 -8.29 8.07
N LEU A 85 -2.08 -9.40 7.90
CA LEU A 85 -1.38 -10.14 8.95
C LEU A 85 0.14 -10.02 8.78
N ILE A 86 0.62 -9.07 7.97
CA ILE A 86 2.03 -8.83 7.70
C ILE A 86 2.82 -8.75 9.02
N GLY A 87 3.84 -9.59 9.16
CA GLY A 87 4.71 -9.64 10.34
C GLY A 87 4.07 -10.19 11.63
N VAL A 88 2.84 -10.73 11.60
CA VAL A 88 2.20 -11.35 12.77
C VAL A 88 2.99 -12.58 13.22
N ASP A 89 3.12 -12.76 14.53
CA ASP A 89 3.76 -13.94 15.12
C ASP A 89 2.70 -14.99 15.50
N PHE A 90 2.68 -16.10 14.75
CA PHE A 90 1.81 -17.27 14.98
C PHE A 90 2.53 -18.42 15.70
N THR A 91 3.71 -18.19 16.26
CA THR A 91 4.48 -19.26 16.93
C THR A 91 3.63 -19.98 17.98
N ASN A 92 3.53 -21.30 17.86
CA ASN A 92 2.74 -22.16 18.75
C ASN A 92 1.23 -21.82 18.80
N SER A 93 0.67 -21.16 17.79
CA SER A 93 -0.77 -20.92 17.69
C SER A 93 -1.48 -22.08 16.99
N TYR A 94 -2.74 -22.31 17.31
CA TYR A 94 -3.57 -23.35 16.70
C TYR A 94 -4.52 -22.72 15.69
N LEU A 95 -4.45 -23.15 14.43
CA LEU A 95 -5.19 -22.58 13.29
C LEU A 95 -6.11 -23.60 12.61
N GLU A 96 -6.47 -24.68 13.30
CA GLU A 96 -7.40 -25.68 12.75
C GLU A 96 -8.72 -24.99 12.37
N THR A 97 -9.14 -25.14 11.11
CA THR A 97 -10.34 -24.51 10.52
C THR A 97 -10.41 -22.99 10.58
N ALA A 98 -9.33 -22.29 10.97
CA ALA A 98 -9.27 -20.84 10.88
C ALA A 98 -9.35 -20.40 9.40
N ASN A 99 -10.09 -19.33 9.12
CA ASN A 99 -10.21 -18.78 7.77
C ASN A 99 -9.17 -17.70 7.54
N LEU A 100 -8.21 -17.96 6.65
CA LEU A 100 -7.16 -17.01 6.23
C LEU A 100 -7.37 -16.56 4.77
N SER A 101 -8.55 -16.79 4.19
CA SER A 101 -8.78 -16.52 2.78
C SER A 101 -8.57 -15.05 2.43
N GLY A 102 -7.88 -14.75 1.33
CA GLY A 102 -7.62 -13.38 0.86
C GLY A 102 -6.75 -12.52 1.79
N SER A 103 -6.14 -13.12 2.83
CA SER A 103 -5.29 -12.39 3.77
C SER A 103 -3.86 -12.28 3.28
N ASP A 104 -3.16 -11.26 3.79
CA ASP A 104 -1.74 -11.07 3.52
C ASP A 104 -0.91 -11.48 4.74
N THR A 105 -0.16 -12.56 4.62
CA THR A 105 0.67 -13.10 5.71
C THR A 105 2.17 -12.93 5.50
N ARG A 106 2.60 -12.10 4.54
CA ARG A 106 4.03 -11.87 4.26
C ARG A 106 4.81 -11.51 5.53
N GLY A 107 5.97 -12.14 5.71
CA GLY A 107 6.83 -11.92 6.86
C GLY A 107 6.30 -12.45 8.20
N THR A 108 5.17 -13.17 8.23
CA THR A 108 4.70 -13.82 9.45
C THR A 108 5.67 -14.89 9.95
N LYS A 109 5.60 -15.18 11.25
CA LYS A 109 6.45 -16.19 11.89
C LYS A 109 5.64 -17.43 12.21
N ARG A 110 6.14 -18.59 11.78
CA ARG A 110 5.62 -19.92 12.17
C ARG A 110 4.13 -20.09 11.87
N LEU A 111 3.69 -19.59 10.72
CA LEU A 111 2.35 -19.83 10.21
C LEU A 111 2.25 -21.27 9.67
N GLU A 112 1.41 -22.08 10.30
CA GLU A 112 1.10 -23.45 9.87
C GLU A 112 -0.30 -23.47 9.26
N THR A 113 -0.40 -23.66 7.94
CA THR A 113 -1.66 -23.53 7.20
C THR A 113 -2.32 -24.86 6.85
N SER A 114 -1.71 -26.00 7.17
CA SER A 114 -2.15 -27.34 6.72
C SER A 114 -3.61 -27.70 7.03
N THR A 115 -4.21 -27.06 8.03
CA THR A 115 -5.59 -27.28 8.48
C THR A 115 -6.46 -26.02 8.40
N ALA A 116 -5.91 -24.90 7.90
CA ALA A 116 -6.61 -23.64 7.74
C ALA A 116 -7.29 -23.56 6.36
N ILE A 117 -8.24 -22.64 6.20
CA ILE A 117 -8.83 -22.31 4.91
C ILE A 117 -7.99 -21.17 4.31
N THR A 118 -7.43 -21.37 3.11
CA THR A 118 -6.38 -20.49 2.55
C THR A 118 -6.65 -20.03 1.12
N THR A 119 -7.91 -19.95 0.68
CA THR A 119 -8.24 -19.48 -0.66
C THR A 119 -7.70 -18.07 -0.89
N ASN A 120 -6.91 -17.85 -1.94
CA ASN A 120 -6.27 -16.55 -2.24
C ASN A 120 -5.36 -16.00 -1.11
N LEU A 121 -4.86 -16.84 -0.22
CA LEU A 121 -3.91 -16.44 0.82
C LEU A 121 -2.57 -16.03 0.18
N ILE A 122 -2.06 -14.85 0.53
CA ILE A 122 -0.65 -14.50 0.28
C ILE A 122 0.17 -15.07 1.43
N HIS A 123 1.01 -16.06 1.11
CA HIS A 123 1.82 -16.80 2.06
C HIS A 123 2.94 -15.95 2.68
N PRO A 124 3.59 -16.42 3.76
CA PRO A 124 4.63 -15.67 4.45
C PRO A 124 5.83 -15.27 3.59
N ASP A 125 6.06 -16.01 2.52
CA ASP A 125 7.12 -15.80 1.52
C ASP A 125 6.64 -15.07 0.26
N GLY A 126 5.37 -14.62 0.23
CA GLY A 126 4.79 -13.85 -0.88
C GLY A 126 4.09 -14.68 -1.94
N TYR A 127 4.18 -16.01 -1.89
CA TYR A 127 3.53 -16.85 -2.88
C TYR A 127 2.02 -16.92 -2.67
N VAL A 128 1.29 -17.01 -3.77
CA VAL A 128 -0.16 -17.23 -3.83
C VAL A 128 -0.36 -18.39 -4.80
N ALA A 129 -0.93 -19.50 -4.32
CA ALA A 129 -1.18 -20.67 -5.17
C ALA A 129 -1.99 -20.28 -6.42
N GLY A 130 -3.10 -19.56 -6.23
CA GLY A 130 -3.85 -18.93 -7.32
C GLY A 130 -4.67 -17.76 -6.79
N LEU A 131 -4.96 -16.80 -7.67
CA LEU A 131 -5.71 -15.59 -7.33
C LEU A 131 -7.04 -15.58 -8.09
N HIS A 132 -8.07 -16.19 -7.48
CA HIS A 132 -9.37 -16.37 -8.10
C HIS A 132 -10.46 -15.65 -7.30
N LEU A 133 -10.95 -14.53 -7.81
CA LEU A 133 -12.01 -13.76 -7.16
C LEU A 133 -13.36 -14.14 -7.75
N ALA A 134 -14.23 -14.73 -6.93
CA ALA A 134 -15.58 -15.10 -7.30
C ALA A 134 -16.48 -13.86 -7.42
N ALA A 135 -17.75 -14.05 -7.77
CA ALA A 135 -18.73 -12.97 -7.79
C ALA A 135 -18.78 -12.28 -6.42
N ASP A 136 -18.69 -10.95 -6.42
CA ASP A 136 -18.79 -10.08 -5.26
C ASP A 136 -17.64 -10.21 -4.23
N ASP A 137 -16.59 -10.98 -4.55
CA ASP A 137 -15.37 -11.02 -3.74
C ASP A 137 -14.61 -9.71 -3.85
N THR A 138 -14.09 -9.23 -2.72
CA THR A 138 -13.13 -8.11 -2.68
C THR A 138 -11.83 -8.58 -2.06
N MET A 139 -10.73 -8.44 -2.79
CA MET A 139 -9.38 -8.66 -2.25
C MET A 139 -8.64 -7.34 -2.17
N ARG A 140 -8.18 -7.00 -0.97
CA ARG A 140 -7.28 -5.87 -0.74
C ARG A 140 -5.84 -6.36 -0.78
N LEU A 141 -5.02 -5.74 -1.62
CA LEU A 141 -3.57 -5.87 -1.55
C LEU A 141 -3.03 -4.82 -0.58
N TRP A 142 -2.13 -5.27 0.29
CA TRP A 142 -1.52 -4.41 1.30
C TRP A 142 -0.11 -4.06 0.87
N ASP A 143 0.30 -2.84 1.17
CA ASP A 143 1.67 -2.43 0.92
C ASP A 143 2.63 -3.12 1.91
N TYR A 144 3.81 -3.50 1.43
CA TYR A 144 4.81 -4.21 2.23
C TYR A 144 6.08 -3.39 2.37
N ASN A 145 6.16 -2.66 3.48
CA ASN A 145 7.24 -1.71 3.74
C ASN A 145 8.29 -2.25 4.71
N GLN A 146 8.56 -3.56 4.69
CA GLN A 146 9.60 -4.19 5.51
C GLN A 146 10.82 -4.59 4.68
N THR A 147 11.97 -4.70 5.34
CA THR A 147 13.22 -5.17 4.73
C THR A 147 13.60 -6.56 5.25
N PRO A 148 13.93 -7.53 4.39
CA PRO A 148 13.87 -7.46 2.92
C PRO A 148 12.43 -7.37 2.40
N SER A 149 12.25 -6.77 1.22
CA SER A 149 10.96 -6.80 0.51
C SER A 149 10.54 -8.26 0.27
N ILE A 150 9.24 -8.49 0.28
CA ILE A 150 8.63 -9.76 -0.10
C ILE A 150 7.58 -9.44 -1.14
N ASP A 151 7.92 -9.70 -2.40
CA ASP A 151 7.02 -9.46 -3.52
C ASP A 151 5.91 -10.51 -3.54
N ILE A 152 4.79 -10.22 -4.22
CA ILE A 152 3.70 -11.18 -4.36
C ILE A 152 3.93 -11.97 -5.65
N MET A 153 3.86 -13.31 -5.59
CA MET A 153 4.05 -14.20 -6.73
C MET A 153 2.87 -15.15 -6.89
N VAL A 154 2.15 -15.07 -8.01
CA VAL A 154 1.01 -15.95 -8.34
C VAL A 154 1.51 -17.17 -9.13
N GLU A 155 1.16 -18.39 -8.70
CA GLU A 155 1.73 -19.63 -9.25
C GLU A 155 0.87 -20.37 -10.27
N ASP A 156 -0.44 -20.50 -10.06
CA ASP A 156 -1.32 -21.33 -10.89
C ASP A 156 -2.14 -20.52 -11.90
N GLY A 157 -2.49 -19.28 -11.56
CA GLY A 157 -3.25 -18.37 -12.41
C GLY A 157 -4.01 -17.29 -11.64
N MET A 158 -4.53 -16.33 -12.39
CA MET A 158 -5.36 -15.24 -11.89
C MET A 158 -6.65 -15.14 -12.69
N SER A 159 -7.79 -15.04 -12.01
CA SER A 159 -9.08 -14.82 -12.66
C SER A 159 -10.01 -13.99 -11.81
N LEU A 160 -10.58 -12.94 -12.40
CA LEU A 160 -11.57 -12.09 -11.75
C LEU A 160 -12.95 -12.34 -12.37
N SER A 161 -13.99 -12.28 -11.53
CA SER A 161 -15.36 -12.19 -12.00
C SER A 161 -15.73 -10.73 -12.31
N ALA A 162 -16.75 -10.53 -13.15
CA ALA A 162 -17.23 -9.19 -13.52
C ALA A 162 -17.76 -8.33 -12.35
N THR A 163 -18.05 -8.94 -11.19
CA THR A 163 -18.48 -8.20 -9.98
C THR A 163 -17.47 -8.28 -8.84
N SER A 164 -16.30 -8.89 -9.08
CA SER A 164 -15.21 -8.90 -8.11
C SER A 164 -14.44 -7.59 -8.13
N THR A 165 -13.74 -7.33 -7.02
CA THR A 165 -12.91 -6.15 -6.84
C THR A 165 -11.52 -6.53 -6.37
N LEU A 166 -10.50 -6.07 -7.11
CA LEU A 166 -9.13 -6.02 -6.64
C LEU A 166 -8.85 -4.58 -6.17
N ARG A 167 -8.56 -4.42 -4.88
CA ARG A 167 -8.36 -3.11 -4.25
C ARG A 167 -6.92 -2.94 -3.83
N LEU A 168 -6.30 -1.84 -4.26
CA LEU A 168 -5.01 -1.38 -3.79
C LEU A 168 -5.25 -0.09 -3.02
N VAL A 169 -4.74 -0.02 -1.79
CA VAL A 169 -4.79 1.18 -0.96
C VAL A 169 -3.37 1.62 -0.71
N PHE A 170 -2.96 2.73 -1.31
CA PHE A 170 -1.62 3.30 -1.14
C PHE A 170 -1.58 4.07 0.18
N GLU A 171 -0.62 3.72 1.03
CA GLU A 171 -0.42 4.30 2.36
C GLU A 171 0.85 5.18 2.42
N ASP A 172 1.71 5.13 1.40
CA ASP A 172 2.99 5.86 1.32
C ASP A 172 3.43 6.08 -0.14
N ASP A 173 4.59 6.71 -0.35
CA ASP A 173 5.17 7.04 -1.67
C ASP A 173 5.78 5.87 -2.43
N ALA A 174 6.16 4.80 -1.72
CA ALA A 174 6.70 3.59 -2.30
C ALA A 174 5.66 2.46 -2.24
N TRP A 175 5.38 1.82 -3.38
CA TRP A 175 4.58 0.59 -3.42
C TRP A 175 5.50 -0.63 -3.51
N GLY A 176 5.53 -1.44 -2.45
CA GLY A 176 6.35 -2.63 -2.31
C GLY A 176 5.63 -3.95 -2.60
N SER A 177 4.48 -3.90 -3.27
CA SER A 177 3.57 -5.05 -3.40
C SER A 177 3.14 -5.31 -4.84
N THR A 178 4.08 -5.21 -5.78
CA THR A 178 3.84 -5.63 -7.17
C THR A 178 3.37 -7.09 -7.22
N LEU A 179 2.29 -7.33 -7.98
CA LEU A 179 1.83 -8.67 -8.32
C LEU A 179 2.67 -9.22 -9.48
N ASN A 180 3.47 -10.24 -9.18
CA ASN A 180 4.25 -10.98 -10.16
C ASN A 180 3.57 -12.30 -10.48
N PHE A 181 3.90 -12.87 -11.63
CA PHE A 181 3.32 -14.10 -12.13
C PHE A 181 4.40 -15.08 -12.55
N VAL A 182 4.18 -16.36 -12.25
CA VAL A 182 4.99 -17.42 -12.85
C VAL A 182 4.79 -17.40 -14.38
N GLU A 183 5.87 -17.60 -15.12
CA GLU A 183 5.83 -17.55 -16.59
C GLU A 183 4.81 -18.54 -17.17
N GLY A 184 3.97 -18.06 -18.08
CA GLY A 184 3.03 -18.86 -18.85
C GLY A 184 1.73 -19.23 -18.15
N ILE A 185 1.45 -18.68 -16.96
CA ILE A 185 0.17 -18.89 -16.29
C ILE A 185 -0.94 -18.05 -16.94
N ASP A 186 -2.19 -18.50 -16.79
CA ASP A 186 -3.35 -17.77 -17.28
C ASP A 186 -3.66 -16.57 -16.36
N VAL A 187 -3.80 -15.39 -16.96
CA VAL A 187 -4.25 -14.16 -16.28
C VAL A 187 -5.48 -13.62 -17.00
N ALA A 188 -6.65 -13.71 -16.36
CA ALA A 188 -7.93 -13.25 -16.88
C ALA A 188 -8.45 -12.06 -16.06
N LEU A 189 -8.42 -10.87 -16.66
CA LEU A 189 -8.88 -9.64 -16.07
C LEU A 189 -10.38 -9.43 -16.35
N ALA A 190 -11.09 -8.96 -15.33
CA ALA A 190 -12.48 -8.52 -15.35
C ALA A 190 -12.74 -7.71 -14.07
N GLY A 191 -13.98 -7.27 -13.86
CA GLY A 191 -14.40 -6.66 -12.60
C GLY A 191 -13.78 -5.29 -12.36
N THR A 192 -13.58 -4.94 -11.10
CA THR A 192 -13.14 -3.60 -10.70
C THR A 192 -11.72 -3.60 -10.17
N LEU A 193 -10.88 -2.71 -10.70
CA LEU A 193 -9.63 -2.29 -10.07
C LEU A 193 -9.88 -1.01 -9.27
N GLU A 194 -9.74 -1.07 -7.95
CA GLU A 194 -9.83 0.11 -7.08
C GLU A 194 -8.45 0.58 -6.67
N LEU A 195 -8.10 1.82 -7.02
CA LEU A 195 -6.86 2.50 -6.65
C LEU A 195 -7.21 3.62 -5.66
N LEU A 196 -7.05 3.33 -4.38
CA LEU A 196 -7.42 4.24 -3.29
C LEU A 196 -6.17 4.76 -2.58
N LEU A 197 -6.27 5.94 -1.99
CA LEU A 197 -5.26 6.48 -1.08
C LEU A 197 -5.81 6.42 0.34
N ASP A 198 -4.97 6.05 1.30
CA ASP A 198 -5.32 6.17 2.72
C ASP A 198 -5.54 7.65 3.09
N GLU A 199 -6.47 7.92 4.02
CA GLU A 199 -6.82 9.29 4.42
C GLU A 199 -5.63 10.07 4.99
N SER A 200 -4.58 9.37 5.45
CA SER A 200 -3.36 9.99 5.96
C SER A 200 -2.36 10.42 4.88
N VAL A 201 -2.57 10.04 3.62
CA VAL A 201 -1.66 10.32 2.51
C VAL A 201 -1.82 11.75 1.99
N ASP A 202 -0.70 12.48 1.88
CA ASP A 202 -0.66 13.77 1.18
C ASP A 202 -0.49 13.56 -0.33
N THR A 203 -1.58 13.71 -1.06
CA THR A 203 -1.62 13.47 -2.52
C THR A 203 -0.70 14.40 -3.31
N VAL A 204 -0.37 15.59 -2.78
CA VAL A 204 0.54 16.53 -3.46
C VAL A 204 1.98 16.03 -3.36
N SER A 205 2.34 15.45 -2.22
CA SER A 205 3.68 14.87 -2.03
C SER A 205 3.93 13.64 -2.91
N LEU A 206 2.87 12.88 -3.22
CA LEU A 206 2.93 11.69 -4.06
C LEU A 206 2.78 11.98 -5.56
N ALA A 207 2.44 13.21 -5.93
CA ALA A 207 2.24 13.57 -7.32
C ALA A 207 3.53 13.35 -8.12
N GLY A 208 3.43 12.66 -9.25
CA GLY A 208 4.54 12.23 -10.09
C GLY A 208 5.08 10.84 -9.76
N SER A 209 4.70 10.24 -8.63
CA SER A 209 5.11 8.88 -8.27
C SER A 209 4.46 7.84 -9.19
N THR A 210 5.30 6.92 -9.68
CA THR A 210 4.88 5.76 -10.45
C THR A 210 4.83 4.52 -9.55
N PHE A 211 3.70 3.83 -9.58
CA PHE A 211 3.43 2.65 -8.79
C PHE A 211 3.34 1.43 -9.72
N GLN A 212 4.22 0.45 -9.49
CA GLN A 212 4.25 -0.79 -10.24
C GLN A 212 3.25 -1.78 -9.63
N LEU A 213 2.05 -1.89 -10.19
CA LEU A 213 0.98 -2.70 -9.61
C LEU A 213 1.13 -4.18 -9.98
N PHE A 214 1.49 -4.44 -11.24
CA PHE A 214 1.62 -5.77 -11.82
C PHE A 214 2.95 -5.88 -12.56
N ASP A 215 3.59 -7.04 -12.59
CA ASP A 215 4.66 -7.33 -13.54
C ASP A 215 4.14 -8.32 -14.58
N TRP A 216 3.83 -7.83 -15.77
CA TRP A 216 3.32 -8.67 -16.86
C TRP A 216 4.39 -9.51 -17.55
N THR A 217 5.66 -9.42 -17.12
CA THR A 217 6.75 -10.18 -17.73
C THR A 217 6.47 -11.69 -17.65
N GLY A 218 6.45 -12.35 -18.81
CA GLY A 218 6.24 -13.81 -18.90
C GLY A 218 4.77 -14.25 -18.91
N VAL A 219 3.81 -13.32 -18.87
CA VAL A 219 2.38 -13.61 -19.03
C VAL A 219 1.74 -12.70 -20.08
N GLU A 220 0.60 -13.12 -20.63
CA GLU A 220 -0.22 -12.32 -21.53
C GLU A 220 -1.62 -12.18 -20.93
N PRO A 221 -1.91 -11.08 -20.20
CA PRO A 221 -3.24 -10.86 -19.65
C PRO A 221 -4.31 -10.87 -20.73
N THR A 222 -5.42 -11.54 -20.44
CA THR A 222 -6.60 -11.57 -21.30
C THR A 222 -7.72 -10.73 -20.69
N GLY A 223 -8.42 -9.96 -21.54
CA GLY A 223 -9.43 -9.01 -21.06
C GLY A 223 -8.80 -7.74 -20.47
N GLU A 224 -9.67 -6.90 -19.90
CA GLU A 224 -9.33 -5.65 -19.22
C GLU A 224 -10.20 -5.56 -17.95
N PHE A 225 -9.85 -4.68 -17.01
CA PHE A 225 -10.76 -4.38 -15.91
C PHE A 225 -12.04 -3.72 -16.47
N ASP A 226 -13.21 -4.24 -16.10
CA ASP A 226 -14.51 -3.71 -16.53
C ASP A 226 -14.72 -2.26 -16.04
N SER A 227 -14.12 -1.93 -14.89
CA SER A 227 -14.03 -0.57 -14.39
C SER A 227 -12.77 -0.32 -13.56
N ILE A 228 -12.30 0.93 -13.57
CA ILE A 228 -11.23 1.41 -12.70
C ILE A 228 -11.80 2.53 -11.85
N VAL A 229 -11.74 2.36 -10.53
CA VAL A 229 -12.20 3.36 -9.56
C VAL A 229 -10.97 3.98 -8.92
N LEU A 230 -10.91 5.31 -8.94
CA LEU A 230 -9.79 6.08 -8.42
C LEU A 230 -10.21 6.82 -7.14
N ALA A 231 -9.24 7.09 -6.26
CA ALA A 231 -9.43 7.95 -5.10
C ALA A 231 -10.03 9.30 -5.52
N ALA A 232 -11.02 9.78 -4.77
CA ALA A 232 -11.69 11.04 -5.08
C ALA A 232 -10.71 12.22 -5.09
N GLY A 233 -10.85 13.12 -6.07
CA GLY A 233 -9.98 14.29 -6.22
C GLY A 233 -8.57 13.99 -6.73
N THR A 234 -8.31 12.77 -7.20
CA THR A 234 -7.02 12.39 -7.81
C THR A 234 -7.16 12.18 -9.32
N THR A 235 -6.04 12.36 -10.02
CA THR A 235 -5.91 12.06 -11.45
C THR A 235 -4.74 11.10 -11.61
N TRP A 236 -4.91 10.06 -12.43
CA TRP A 236 -3.89 9.04 -12.65
C TRP A 236 -3.64 8.86 -14.15
N ASP A 237 -2.37 8.72 -14.53
CA ASP A 237 -1.98 8.18 -15.83
C ASP A 237 -1.99 6.65 -15.75
N LEU A 238 -2.90 6.05 -16.54
CA LEU A 238 -3.12 4.61 -16.64
C LEU A 238 -2.60 4.05 -17.98
N SER A 239 -1.94 4.87 -18.81
CA SER A 239 -1.51 4.48 -20.16
C SER A 239 -0.57 3.27 -20.17
N GLN A 240 0.12 3.02 -19.07
CA GLN A 240 1.07 1.92 -18.90
C GLN A 240 0.49 0.72 -18.13
N LEU A 241 -0.77 0.79 -17.67
CA LEU A 241 -1.37 -0.25 -16.82
C LEU A 241 -1.37 -1.63 -17.50
N TYR A 242 -1.70 -1.71 -18.78
CA TYR A 242 -1.76 -2.99 -19.51
C TYR A 242 -0.48 -3.32 -20.29
N GLU A 243 0.43 -2.36 -20.44
CA GLU A 243 1.71 -2.58 -21.13
C GLU A 243 2.80 -3.05 -20.17
N THR A 244 2.95 -2.33 -19.05
CA THR A 244 4.00 -2.61 -18.06
C THR A 244 3.44 -2.91 -16.68
N GLY A 245 2.16 -2.62 -16.42
CA GLY A 245 1.55 -2.80 -15.08
C GLY A 245 1.71 -1.58 -14.16
N ALA A 246 2.26 -0.48 -14.69
CA ALA A 246 2.52 0.74 -13.94
C ALA A 246 1.41 1.77 -14.10
N VAL A 247 1.18 2.54 -13.04
CA VAL A 247 0.30 3.72 -13.03
C VAL A 247 1.03 4.89 -12.37
N THR A 248 0.73 6.11 -12.78
CA THR A 248 1.37 7.31 -12.20
C THR A 248 0.32 8.24 -11.63
N LEU A 249 0.48 8.63 -10.36
CA LEU A 249 -0.37 9.67 -9.77
C LEU A 249 0.05 11.02 -10.35
N LEU A 250 -0.88 11.74 -10.96
CA LEU A 250 -0.61 13.06 -11.54
C LEU A 250 -0.86 14.16 -10.51
N MET A 251 -0.18 15.30 -10.71
CA MET A 251 -0.41 16.48 -9.89
C MET A 251 -1.87 16.94 -10.04
N PRO A 252 -2.64 17.10 -8.93
CA PRO A 252 -4.00 17.59 -9.02
C PRO A 252 -4.05 18.94 -9.75
N GLY A 253 -4.84 19.00 -10.83
CA GLY A 253 -5.00 20.21 -11.66
C GLY A 253 -3.98 20.37 -12.79
N ASP A 254 -2.98 19.49 -12.91
CA ASP A 254 -2.07 19.40 -14.05
C ASP A 254 -2.74 18.58 -15.16
N PHE A 255 -3.44 19.26 -16.05
CA PHE A 255 -4.27 18.65 -17.08
C PHE A 255 -3.51 18.34 -18.35
N ASN A 256 -2.32 18.92 -18.54
CA ASN A 256 -1.45 18.59 -19.68
C ASN A 256 -0.31 17.63 -19.30
N ALA A 257 -0.24 17.24 -18.02
CA ALA A 257 0.77 16.34 -17.45
C ALA A 257 2.21 16.83 -17.67
N ASP A 258 2.42 18.15 -17.64
CA ASP A 258 3.77 18.75 -17.78
C ASP A 258 4.51 18.92 -16.45
N GLY A 259 3.87 18.51 -15.34
CA GLY A 259 4.38 18.58 -13.99
C GLY A 259 4.20 19.94 -13.33
N LEU A 260 3.50 20.90 -13.96
CA LEU A 260 3.30 22.25 -13.44
C LEU A 260 1.86 22.71 -13.62
N VAL A 261 1.14 22.96 -12.52
CA VAL A 261 -0.24 23.48 -12.60
C VAL A 261 -0.21 24.97 -12.95
N ASN A 262 -0.51 25.31 -14.20
CA ASN A 262 -0.38 26.65 -14.75
C ASN A 262 -1.49 27.01 -15.77
N LEU A 263 -1.33 28.10 -16.52
CA LEU A 263 -2.36 28.57 -17.47
C LEU A 263 -2.52 27.64 -18.70
N ALA A 264 -1.51 26.82 -19.01
CA ALA A 264 -1.61 25.80 -20.04
C ALA A 264 -2.67 24.76 -19.67
N ASP A 265 -2.71 24.31 -18.42
CA ASP A 265 -3.72 23.38 -17.90
C ASP A 265 -5.12 23.93 -18.01
N TYR A 266 -5.30 25.20 -17.65
CA TYR A 266 -6.58 25.87 -17.82
C TYR A 266 -7.06 25.83 -19.27
N THR A 267 -6.14 25.95 -20.23
CA THR A 267 -6.47 25.88 -21.65
C THR A 267 -6.90 24.48 -22.04
N VAL A 268 -6.20 23.44 -21.55
CA VAL A 268 -6.56 22.04 -21.77
C VAL A 268 -7.94 21.72 -21.16
N TRP A 269 -8.15 22.06 -19.89
CA TRP A 269 -9.44 21.90 -19.20
C TRP A 269 -10.59 22.53 -19.97
N ARG A 270 -10.43 23.80 -20.38
CA ARG A 270 -11.46 24.54 -21.10
C ARG A 270 -11.78 23.88 -22.44
N ASP A 271 -10.75 23.48 -23.18
CA ASP A 271 -10.91 22.95 -24.54
C ASP A 271 -11.47 21.52 -24.54
N GLN A 272 -11.27 20.77 -23.45
CA GLN A 272 -11.84 19.44 -23.24
C GLN A 272 -13.21 19.45 -22.54
N GLY A 273 -13.73 20.64 -22.19
CA GLY A 273 -15.05 20.77 -21.55
C GLY A 273 -15.08 20.28 -20.09
N GLY A 274 -13.99 20.49 -19.35
CA GLY A 274 -13.86 20.03 -17.97
C GLY A 274 -14.91 20.61 -17.01
N SER A 275 -15.08 19.92 -15.88
CA SER A 275 -16.12 20.21 -14.92
C SER A 275 -15.80 21.42 -14.03
N PHE A 276 -16.79 21.89 -13.27
CA PHE A 276 -16.55 22.92 -12.25
C PHE A 276 -15.65 22.42 -11.11
N GLU A 277 -15.69 21.12 -10.80
CA GLU A 277 -14.82 20.50 -9.80
C GLU A 277 -13.36 20.50 -10.26
N ASP A 278 -13.11 20.14 -11.51
CA ASP A 278 -11.79 20.21 -12.15
C ASP A 278 -11.23 21.64 -12.13
N TYR A 279 -12.09 22.64 -12.35
CA TYR A 279 -11.69 24.04 -12.23
C TYR A 279 -11.29 24.42 -10.79
N GLN A 280 -11.99 23.92 -9.77
CA GLN A 280 -11.58 24.14 -8.38
C GLN A 280 -10.26 23.43 -8.09
N LEU A 281 -10.06 22.22 -8.62
CA LEU A 281 -8.81 21.47 -8.51
C LEU A 281 -7.65 22.30 -9.07
N TRP A 282 -7.72 22.70 -10.35
CA TRP A 282 -6.72 23.56 -10.97
C TRP A 282 -6.46 24.85 -10.19
N LYS A 283 -7.52 25.54 -9.77
CA LYS A 283 -7.40 26.80 -9.04
C LYS A 283 -6.71 26.63 -7.68
N ASN A 284 -7.03 25.57 -6.95
CA ASN A 284 -6.48 25.29 -5.63
C ASN A 284 -5.00 24.89 -5.70
N HIS A 285 -4.58 24.33 -6.84
CA HIS A 285 -3.23 23.85 -7.06
C HIS A 285 -2.39 24.75 -7.98
N PHE A 286 -2.92 25.88 -8.46
CA PHE A 286 -2.20 26.78 -9.37
C PHE A 286 -0.84 27.24 -8.81
N GLY A 287 0.21 27.04 -9.61
CA GLY A 287 1.59 27.33 -9.27
C GLY A 287 2.32 26.20 -8.54
N GLN A 288 1.64 25.07 -8.23
CA GLN A 288 2.29 23.87 -7.72
C GLN A 288 3.02 23.13 -8.86
N ALA A 289 4.05 22.40 -8.46
CA ALA A 289 4.91 21.62 -9.33
C ALA A 289 5.11 20.24 -8.73
N VAL A 290 5.25 19.20 -9.56
CA VAL A 290 5.67 17.88 -9.11
C VAL A 290 6.94 18.03 -8.26
N PRO A 291 6.96 17.49 -7.02
CA PRO A 291 8.15 17.56 -6.18
C PRO A 291 9.36 17.00 -6.94
N PRO A 292 10.56 17.58 -6.77
CA PRO A 292 11.76 16.97 -7.34
C PRO A 292 11.88 15.54 -6.84
N SER A 293 12.00 14.58 -7.76
CA SER A 293 12.20 13.18 -7.41
C SER A 293 13.52 13.02 -6.65
N ASP A 294 13.48 12.43 -5.45
CA ASP A 294 14.67 12.15 -4.63
C ASP A 294 15.58 11.04 -5.22
N THR A 295 15.38 10.69 -6.49
CA THR A 295 16.35 9.90 -7.27
C THR A 295 17.64 10.69 -7.44
N PRO A 296 18.81 10.20 -6.95
CA PRO A 296 20.07 10.91 -7.08
C PRO A 296 20.58 10.81 -8.52
N ASP A 297 19.97 11.55 -9.44
CA ASP A 297 20.53 11.73 -10.77
C ASP A 297 21.57 12.86 -10.72
N SER A 298 22.73 12.55 -10.13
CA SER A 298 23.89 13.43 -10.15
C SER A 298 24.53 13.41 -11.53
N GLN A 299 23.80 13.90 -12.54
CA GLN A 299 24.43 14.45 -13.74
C GLN A 299 25.03 15.79 -13.34
N THR A 300 26.21 15.75 -12.72
CA THR A 300 27.01 16.95 -12.49
C THR A 300 27.30 17.58 -13.85
N VAL A 301 26.62 18.69 -14.13
CA VAL A 301 27.00 19.61 -15.21
C VAL A 301 28.47 19.96 -14.99
N PRO A 302 29.38 19.71 -15.94
CA PRO A 302 30.77 20.10 -15.75
C PRO A 302 30.83 21.63 -15.77
N GLU A 303 31.00 22.26 -14.62
CA GLU A 303 31.33 23.68 -14.59
C GLU A 303 32.69 23.89 -15.27
N PRO A 304 32.84 24.92 -16.13
CA PRO A 304 34.13 25.24 -16.69
C PRO A 304 35.07 25.65 -15.55
N SER A 305 36.15 24.88 -15.36
CA SER A 305 37.13 25.14 -14.31
C SER A 305 37.52 26.62 -14.27
N ALA A 306 37.54 27.20 -13.07
CA ALA A 306 37.72 28.63 -12.75
C ALA A 306 38.97 29.32 -13.37
N TRP A 307 39.80 28.59 -14.10
CA TRP A 307 40.90 29.12 -14.90
C TRP A 307 40.43 29.92 -16.13
N LEU A 308 39.25 29.61 -16.68
CA LEU A 308 38.71 30.33 -17.85
C LEU A 308 38.24 31.76 -17.53
N LEU A 309 37.86 32.05 -16.28
CA LEU A 309 37.50 33.40 -15.83
C LEU A 309 38.72 34.24 -15.40
N ALA A 310 39.87 33.62 -15.11
CA ALA A 310 41.09 34.35 -14.75
C ALA A 310 41.85 34.92 -15.98
N LEU A 311 41.62 34.38 -17.18
CA LEU A 311 42.28 34.86 -18.41
C LEU A 311 41.62 36.10 -19.04
N LEU A 312 40.39 36.44 -18.64
CA LEU A 312 39.70 37.67 -19.09
C LEU A 312 40.08 38.91 -18.24
N ALA A 313 40.84 38.77 -17.15
CA ALA A 313 41.21 39.86 -16.25
C ALA A 313 42.63 40.43 -16.45
N ILE A 314 43.46 39.89 -17.38
CA ILE A 314 44.86 40.34 -17.60
C ILE A 314 45.02 41.18 -18.90
N GLY A 315 43.92 41.62 -19.51
CA GLY A 315 43.91 42.34 -20.79
C GLY A 315 43.61 43.84 -20.73
N LEU A 316 44.19 44.62 -19.82
CA LEU A 316 44.04 46.09 -19.81
C LEU A 316 45.43 46.77 -19.86
N PRO A 317 45.81 47.45 -20.96
CA PRO A 317 47.11 48.10 -21.09
C PRO A 317 47.16 49.43 -20.33
N LEU A 318 48.17 49.55 -19.44
CA LEU A 318 48.58 50.79 -18.78
C LEU A 318 49.11 51.81 -19.80
N VAL A 319 48.33 52.86 -20.05
CA VAL A 319 48.77 54.06 -20.76
C VAL A 319 49.74 54.85 -19.86
N ARG A 320 51.02 54.86 -20.21
CA ARG A 320 52.04 55.76 -19.65
C ARG A 320 51.78 57.20 -20.13
N ARG A 321 51.53 58.15 -19.21
CA ARG A 321 51.70 59.59 -19.47
C ARG A 321 53.12 60.00 -19.09
N GLY A 322 53.80 60.68 -20.01
CA GLY A 322 55.14 61.23 -19.83
C GLY A 322 55.12 62.74 -19.60
N ARG A 323 56.18 63.18 -18.91
CA ARG A 323 56.59 64.53 -18.46
C ARG A 323 55.90 65.05 -17.19
#